data_AF-A0A072N9D9-F1
#
_entry.id   AF-A0A072N9D9-F1
#
_cell.length_a   1.000
_cell.length_b   1.000
_cell.length_c   1.000
_cell.angle_alpha   90.00
_cell.angle_beta   90.00
_cell.angle_gamma   90.00
#
_symmetry.space_group_name_H-M   'P 1'
#
loop_
_entity.id
_entity.type
_entity.pdbx_description
1 polymer ?
#
loop_
_entity_poly.entity_id
_entity_poly.type
_entity_poly.pdbx_seq_one_letter_code
_entity_poly.pdbx_strand_id
1 'polypeptide(L)'
;MANFDADPLKARIAQRRKRKAGSLKDVTGMLWEALETARELLREDDVQVKLKAIHALSQTASSYSRVYEVGELEARLEALEAAQEAQVKHAARGAA
;
A
#
# COMPACT_ATOMS: atom_id res chain seq x y z
N MET A 1 14.87 -10.10 -35.13
CA MET A 1 13.99 -10.92 -34.28
C MET A 1 13.71 -10.12 -33.02
N ALA A 2 12.48 -9.63 -32.83
CA ALA A 2 12.11 -8.90 -31.62
C ALA A 2 12.16 -9.88 -30.43
N ASN A 3 12.85 -9.51 -29.37
CA ASN A 3 12.96 -10.31 -28.16
C ASN A 3 11.61 -10.25 -27.43
N PHE A 4 10.76 -11.27 -27.64
CA PHE A 4 9.45 -11.41 -27.00
C PHE A 4 9.56 -11.94 -25.55
N ASP A 5 10.77 -12.23 -25.05
CA ASP A 5 11.03 -12.64 -23.65
C ASP A 5 11.07 -11.47 -22.65
N ALA A 6 10.60 -10.29 -23.05
CA ALA A 6 10.34 -9.22 -22.10
C ALA A 6 9.06 -9.54 -21.33
N ASP A 7 9.21 -10.28 -20.23
CA ASP A 7 8.13 -10.58 -19.28
C ASP A 7 7.26 -9.32 -19.04
N PRO A 8 5.99 -9.32 -19.49
CA PRO A 8 5.10 -8.18 -19.38
C PRO A 8 4.89 -7.74 -17.92
N LEU A 9 5.02 -8.66 -16.95
CA LEU A 9 4.98 -8.33 -15.54
C LEU A 9 6.21 -7.54 -15.12
N LYS A 10 7.42 -7.94 -15.54
CA LYS A 10 8.66 -7.18 -15.28
C LYS A 10 8.59 -5.78 -15.86
N ALA A 11 8.04 -5.62 -17.07
CA ALA A 11 7.86 -4.31 -17.69
C ALA A 11 6.88 -3.42 -16.90
N ARG A 12 5.75 -3.97 -16.45
CA ARG A 12 4.75 -3.26 -15.62
C ARG A 12 5.30 -2.89 -14.24
N ILE A 13 6.02 -3.80 -13.59
CA ILE A 13 6.68 -3.57 -12.28
C ILE A 13 7.74 -2.48 -12.41
N ALA A 14 8.60 -2.55 -13.44
CA ALA A 14 9.62 -1.53 -13.70
C ALA A 14 9.00 -0.15 -13.99
N GLN A 15 7.89 -0.09 -14.72
CA GLN A 15 7.18 1.16 -14.99
C GLN A 15 6.51 1.74 -13.75
N ARG A 16 5.98 0.89 -12.85
CA ARG A 16 5.48 1.29 -11.52
C ARG A 16 6.60 1.88 -10.66
N ARG A 17 7.76 1.22 -10.60
CA ARG A 17 8.95 1.68 -9.85
C ARG A 17 9.51 3.02 -10.35
N LYS A 18 9.34 3.35 -11.64
CA LYS A 18 9.79 4.62 -12.24
C LYS A 18 8.95 5.84 -11.84
N ARG A 19 7.70 5.65 -11.41
CA ARG A 19 6.89 6.74 -10.87
C ARG A 19 7.35 6.96 -9.43
N LYS A 20 7.77 8.17 -9.08
CA LYS A 20 7.92 8.59 -7.67
C LYS A 20 6.52 8.63 -7.04
N ALA A 21 5.95 7.47 -6.78
CA ALA A 21 4.81 7.35 -5.88
C ALA A 21 5.34 7.59 -4.46
N GLY A 22 4.63 8.38 -3.65
CA GLY A 22 4.90 8.43 -2.22
C GLY A 22 4.80 7.03 -1.59
N SER A 23 5.35 6.82 -0.41
CA SER A 23 5.27 5.51 0.24
C SER A 23 3.86 5.25 0.79
N LEU A 24 3.44 3.99 0.87
CA LEU A 24 2.18 3.64 1.53
C LEU A 24 2.17 4.11 2.99
N LYS A 25 3.34 4.12 3.64
CA LYS A 25 3.51 4.66 4.99
C LYS A 25 3.18 6.14 5.07
N ASP A 26 3.66 6.94 4.13
CA ASP A 26 3.38 8.39 4.09
C ASP A 26 1.88 8.63 3.87
N VAL A 27 1.26 7.88 2.94
CA VAL A 27 -0.18 7.96 2.68
C VAL A 27 -1.00 7.54 3.90
N THR A 28 -0.57 6.50 4.61
CA THR A 28 -1.21 6.05 5.84
C THR A 28 -1.18 7.13 6.91
N GLY A 29 -0.04 7.82 7.07
CA GLY A 29 0.09 8.97 7.99
C GLY A 29 -0.87 10.10 7.65
N MET A 30 -0.92 10.51 6.37
CA MET A 30 -1.84 11.56 5.92
C MET A 30 -3.31 11.20 6.12
N LEU A 31 -3.68 9.93 5.88
CA LEU A 31 -5.05 9.46 6.10
C LEU A 31 -5.42 9.41 7.58
N TRP A 32 -4.46 9.07 8.45
CA TRP A 32 -4.65 9.11 9.89
C TRP A 32 -4.88 10.53 10.40
N GLU A 33 -4.04 11.49 9.99
CA GLU A 33 -4.22 12.90 10.32
C GLU A 33 -5.59 13.43 9.87
N ALA A 34 -6.06 13.01 8.68
CA ALA A 34 -7.39 13.37 8.19
C ALA A 34 -8.52 12.79 9.04
N LEU A 35 -8.38 11.54 9.53
CA LEU A 35 -9.33 10.93 10.46
C LEU A 35 -9.40 11.71 11.78
N GLU A 36 -8.25 12.10 12.34
CA GLU A 36 -8.20 12.87 13.58
C GLU A 36 -8.80 14.26 13.41
N THR A 37 -8.49 14.93 12.31
CA THR A 37 -9.07 16.23 11.95
C THR A 37 -10.59 16.14 11.83
N ALA A 38 -11.10 15.14 11.11
CA ALA A 38 -12.54 14.98 10.96
C ALA A 38 -13.22 14.61 12.28
N ARG A 39 -12.56 13.84 13.15
CA ARG A 39 -13.04 13.54 14.52
C ARG A 39 -13.18 14.81 15.36
N GLU A 40 -12.24 15.75 15.27
CA GLU A 40 -12.31 17.02 15.98
C GLU A 40 -13.49 17.88 15.51
N LEU A 41 -13.70 17.95 14.19
CA LEU A 41 -14.80 18.70 13.58
C LEU A 41 -16.21 18.19 13.95
N LEU A 42 -16.34 16.98 14.50
CA LEU A 42 -17.63 16.51 15.05
C LEU A 42 -18.10 17.32 16.26
N ARG A 43 -17.20 18.05 16.91
CA ARG A 43 -17.50 18.88 18.09
C ARG A 43 -18.05 20.26 17.72
N GLU A 44 -17.92 20.69 16.47
CA GLU A 44 -18.41 21.98 15.98
C GLU A 44 -19.93 22.05 15.98
N ASP A 45 -20.55 23.14 16.46
CA ASP A 45 -22.02 23.21 16.56
C ASP A 45 -22.75 23.31 15.22
N ASP A 46 -22.06 23.75 14.16
CA ASP A 46 -22.63 23.82 12.82
C ASP A 46 -22.92 22.41 12.25
N VAL A 47 -24.21 22.13 12.05
CA VAL A 47 -24.70 20.87 11.48
C VAL A 47 -24.07 20.56 10.12
N GLN A 48 -23.83 21.56 9.27
CA GLN A 48 -23.21 21.36 7.97
C GLN A 48 -21.76 20.90 8.10
N VAL A 49 -21.03 21.44 9.09
CA VAL A 49 -19.67 21.00 9.40
C VAL A 49 -19.68 19.57 9.95
N LYS A 50 -20.57 19.24 10.88
CA LYS A 50 -20.71 17.87 11.41
C LYS A 50 -20.98 16.84 10.31
N LEU A 51 -21.92 17.12 9.40
CA LEU A 51 -22.26 16.18 8.32
C LEU A 51 -21.09 15.96 7.36
N LYS A 52 -20.34 17.03 7.03
CA LYS A 52 -19.12 16.92 6.22
C LYS A 52 -18.03 16.12 6.94
N ALA A 53 -17.86 16.32 8.24
CA ALA A 53 -16.92 15.57 9.06
C ALA A 53 -17.27 14.08 9.11
N ILE A 54 -18.55 13.72 9.28
CA ILE A 54 -19.03 12.32 9.24
C ILE A 54 -18.73 11.69 7.88
N HIS A 55 -19.00 12.40 6.78
CA HIS A 55 -18.69 11.92 5.44
C HIS A 55 -17.18 11.71 5.24
N ALA A 56 -16.37 12.70 5.64
CA ALA A 56 -14.92 12.62 5.57
C ALA A 56 -14.37 11.44 6.38
N LEU A 57 -14.88 11.20 7.60
CA LEU A 57 -14.52 10.04 8.42
C LEU A 57 -14.80 8.72 7.70
N SER A 58 -15.99 8.55 7.13
CA SER A 58 -16.35 7.33 6.39
C SER A 58 -15.44 7.09 5.18
N GLN A 59 -15.19 8.14 4.41
CA GLN A 59 -14.35 8.08 3.21
C GLN A 59 -12.87 7.81 3.54
N THR A 60 -12.34 8.47 4.56
CA THR A 60 -10.94 8.32 5.00
C THR A 60 -10.73 6.98 5.68
N ALA A 61 -11.64 6.50 6.53
CA ALA A 61 -11.56 5.18 7.16
C ALA A 61 -11.51 4.05 6.12
N SER A 62 -12.39 4.11 5.12
CA SER A 62 -12.41 3.14 4.02
C SER A 62 -11.14 3.18 3.17
N SER A 63 -10.51 4.35 3.05
CA SER A 63 -9.26 4.50 2.31
C SER A 63 -8.06 4.03 3.12
N TYR A 64 -8.03 4.34 4.41
CA TYR A 64 -7.02 3.89 5.36
C TYR A 64 -6.97 2.36 5.46
N SER A 65 -8.13 1.71 5.62
CA SER A 65 -8.23 0.26 5.70
C SER A 65 -7.63 -0.43 4.47
N ARG A 66 -7.88 0.11 3.27
CA ARG A 66 -7.35 -0.44 2.02
C ARG A 66 -5.84 -0.27 1.91
N VAL A 67 -5.31 0.89 2.28
CA VAL A 67 -3.85 1.13 2.26
C VAL A 67 -3.15 0.21 3.26
N TYR A 68 -3.73 0.06 4.46
CA TYR A 68 -3.21 -0.85 5.48
C TYR A 68 -3.19 -2.30 5.00
N GLU A 69 -4.29 -2.78 4.40
CA GLU A 69 -4.36 -4.13 3.82
C GLU A 69 -3.30 -4.35 2.73
N VAL A 70 -3.10 -3.38 1.83
CA VAL A 70 -2.05 -3.48 0.82
C VAL A 70 -0.66 -3.54 1.47
N GLY A 71 -0.39 -2.75 2.51
CA GLY A 71 0.88 -2.80 3.23
C GLY A 71 1.14 -4.16 3.87
N GLU A 72 0.13 -4.78 4.48
CA GLU A 72 0.20 -6.15 5.01
C GLU A 72 0.49 -7.17 3.91
N LEU A 73 -0.14 -7.03 2.74
CA LEU A 73 0.09 -7.91 1.60
C LEU A 73 1.50 -7.77 1.04
N GLU A 74 2.03 -6.55 0.94
CA GLU A 74 3.41 -6.30 0.50
C GLU A 74 4.42 -6.94 1.46
N ALA A 75 4.22 -6.79 2.78
CA ALA A 75 5.09 -7.41 3.79
C ALA A 75 5.06 -8.95 3.74
N ARG A 76 3.86 -9.54 3.54
CA ARG A 76 3.71 -10.99 3.38
C ARG A 76 4.38 -11.49 2.09
N LEU A 77 4.24 -10.74 1.00
CA LEU A 77 4.86 -11.09 -0.27
C LEU A 77 6.40 -11.07 -0.14
N GLU A 78 6.96 -10.03 0.47
CA GLU A 78 8.41 -9.93 0.71
C GLU A 78 8.93 -11.12 1.53
N ALA A 79 8.21 -11.51 2.59
CA ALA A 79 8.57 -12.67 3.40
C ALA A 79 8.56 -13.99 2.60
N LEU A 80 7.57 -14.18 1.73
CA LEU A 80 7.48 -15.34 0.85
C LEU A 80 8.60 -15.37 -0.21
N GLU A 81 8.88 -14.22 -0.83
CA GLU A 81 9.96 -14.08 -1.81
C GLU A 81 11.33 -14.39 -1.16
N ALA A 82 11.58 -13.89 0.05
CA ALA A 82 12.80 -14.18 0.82
C ALA A 82 12.91 -15.67 1.18
N ALA A 83 11.82 -16.31 1.61
CA ALA A 83 11.80 -17.73 1.92
C ALA A 83 12.07 -18.59 0.67
N GLN A 84 11.48 -18.23 -0.47
CA GLN A 84 11.70 -18.92 -1.73
C GLN A 84 13.16 -18.79 -2.20
N GLU A 85 13.75 -17.60 -2.12
CA GLU A 85 15.17 -17.40 -2.43
C GLU A 85 16.08 -18.27 -1.56
N ALA A 86 15.77 -18.38 -0.26
CA ALA A 86 16.52 -19.23 0.66
C ALA A 86 16.43 -20.71 0.24
N GLN A 87 15.24 -21.19 -0.12
CA GLN A 87 15.04 -22.57 -0.60
C GLN A 87 15.83 -22.85 -1.88
N VAL A 88 15.81 -21.94 -2.86
CA VAL A 88 16.57 -22.06 -4.11
C VAL A 88 18.08 -22.12 -3.82
N LYS A 89 18.58 -21.25 -2.93
CA LYS A 89 20.00 -21.25 -2.51
C LYS A 89 20.38 -22.56 -1.80
N HIS A 90 19.52 -23.10 -0.96
CA HIS A 90 19.74 -24.40 -0.32
C HIS A 90 19.77 -25.55 -1.32
N ALA A 91 18.83 -25.59 -2.28
CA ALA A 91 18.80 -26.61 -3.33
C ALA A 91 20.05 -26.56 -4.22
N ALA A 92 20.53 -25.36 -4.57
CA ALA A 92 21.75 -25.17 -5.36
C ALA A 92 23.03 -25.61 -4.62
N ARG A 93 23.05 -25.53 -3.28
CA ARG A 93 24.19 -25.97 -2.45
C ARG A 93 24.21 -27.46 -2.18
N GLY A 94 23.07 -28.14 -2.21
CA GLY A 94 22.99 -29.60 -2.05
C GLY A 94 23.27 -30.40 -3.33
N ALA A 95 23.34 -29.71 -4.48
CA ALA A 95 23.61 -30.30 -5.80
C ALA A 95 25.08 -30.14 -6.25
N ALA A 96 25.93 -29.51 -5.43
CA ALA A 96 27.36 -29.33 -5.65
C ALA A 96 28.16 -30.16 -4.63
#